data_AF-A0A7C0X3M9-F1
#
_entry.id   AF-A0A7C0X3M9-F1
#
_cell.length_a   1.000
_cell.length_b   1.000
_cell.length_c   1.000
_cell.angle_alpha   90.00
_cell.angle_beta   90.00
_cell.angle_gamma   90.00
#
_symmetry.space_group_name_H-M   'P 1'
#
loop_
_entity.id
_entity.type
_entity.pdbx_description
1 polymer ?
#
loop_
_entity_poly.entity_id
_entity_poly.type
_entity_poly.pdbx_seq_one_letter_code
_entity_poly.pdbx_strand_id
1 'polypeptide(L)'
;MANRERRKKDSARLVWDTKPRRAPNPRDIEFQTAEIVIPNWQRDHQQIPFSFRDTAVGEAELDKQKMNRLIWGDNLLAMQALLAHGYEGKINLIYIDPPFATSEDYYFKLKLGGEEFTKEPSVIERLAYKDTWAGGIDSYLDMLYPRLQLMKRLLAENGTIYVH
;
A
#
# COMPACT_ATOMS: atom_id res chain seq x y z
N MET A 1 -28.57 -23.89 -33.77
CA MET A 1 -29.20 -24.00 -32.44
C MET A 1 -28.19 -23.59 -31.40
N ALA A 2 -28.49 -22.56 -30.59
CA ALA A 2 -27.53 -21.96 -29.67
C ALA A 2 -27.36 -22.80 -28.41
N ASN A 3 -26.12 -23.22 -28.12
CA ASN A 3 -25.74 -23.91 -26.90
C ASN A 3 -25.81 -22.93 -25.72
N ARG A 4 -26.95 -22.85 -25.03
CA ARG A 4 -27.08 -22.15 -23.75
C ARG A 4 -26.44 -23.01 -22.68
N GLU A 5 -25.16 -22.78 -22.40
CA GLU A 5 -24.51 -23.30 -21.21
C GLU A 5 -25.35 -22.92 -19.97
N ARG A 6 -25.79 -23.95 -19.24
CA ARG A 6 -26.56 -23.79 -18.01
C ARG A 6 -25.71 -23.04 -16.99
N ARG A 7 -26.13 -21.82 -16.60
CA ARG A 7 -25.56 -21.09 -15.47
C ARG A 7 -25.56 -22.00 -14.22
N LYS A 8 -24.38 -22.19 -13.61
CA LYS A 8 -24.18 -22.92 -12.35
C LYS A 8 -25.07 -22.31 -11.27
N LYS A 9 -25.89 -23.13 -10.60
CA LYS A 9 -26.96 -22.69 -9.68
C LYS A 9 -26.49 -22.12 -8.33
N ASP A 10 -25.20 -22.22 -8.02
CA ASP A 10 -24.64 -21.81 -6.72
C ASP A 10 -23.59 -20.69 -6.85
N SER A 11 -23.95 -19.59 -7.50
CA SER A 11 -23.06 -18.43 -7.60
C SER A 11 -23.69 -17.20 -6.96
N ALA A 12 -23.15 -16.77 -5.81
CA ALA A 12 -23.37 -15.43 -5.27
C ALA A 12 -22.29 -14.49 -5.83
N ARG A 13 -22.69 -13.27 -6.22
CA ARG A 13 -21.77 -12.25 -6.72
C ARG A 13 -22.04 -10.93 -6.01
N LEU A 14 -21.02 -10.41 -5.34
CA LEU A 14 -21.06 -9.05 -4.78
C LEU A 14 -21.00 -8.02 -5.92
N VAL A 15 -21.98 -7.12 -5.96
CA VAL A 15 -22.11 -6.00 -6.90
C VAL A 15 -22.37 -4.73 -6.09
N TRP A 16 -21.79 -3.63 -6.53
CA TRP A 16 -22.03 -2.28 -6.04
C TRP A 16 -21.96 -1.32 -7.24
N ASP A 17 -22.48 -0.11 -7.10
CA ASP A 17 -22.83 0.74 -8.26
C ASP A 17 -21.61 1.17 -9.09
N THR A 18 -20.52 1.49 -8.40
CA THR A 18 -19.27 1.99 -8.98
C THR A 18 -18.24 0.91 -9.29
N LYS A 19 -18.60 -0.38 -9.13
CA LYS A 19 -17.67 -1.50 -9.29
C LYS A 19 -16.92 -1.45 -10.63
N PRO A 20 -15.58 -1.36 -10.62
CA PRO A 20 -14.80 -1.33 -11.85
C PRO A 20 -15.03 -2.58 -12.70
N ARG A 21 -15.31 -2.39 -13.99
CA ARG A 21 -15.50 -3.50 -14.95
C ARG A 21 -14.21 -4.23 -15.30
N ARG A 22 -13.06 -3.60 -15.10
CA ARG A 22 -11.73 -4.12 -15.41
C ARG A 22 -10.80 -3.90 -14.21
N ALA A 23 -9.88 -4.84 -14.00
CA ALA A 23 -8.79 -4.66 -13.04
C ALA A 23 -7.86 -3.52 -13.48
N PRO A 24 -7.25 -2.78 -12.53
CA PRO A 24 -6.30 -1.70 -12.83
C PRO A 24 -5.10 -2.22 -13.64
N ASN A 25 -4.73 -1.49 -14.69
CA ASN A 25 -3.60 -1.83 -15.56
C ASN A 25 -2.34 -1.06 -15.09
N PRO A 26 -1.17 -1.70 -14.90
CA PRO A 26 0.02 -1.04 -14.35
C PRO A 26 0.70 -0.11 -15.35
N ARG A 27 0.40 -0.25 -16.65
CA ARG A 27 0.97 0.58 -17.72
C ARG A 27 0.36 1.99 -17.80
N ASP A 28 -0.69 2.25 -17.04
CA ASP A 28 -1.45 3.49 -17.17
C ASP A 28 -0.85 4.64 -16.33
N ILE A 29 0.22 4.42 -15.53
CA ILE A 29 0.74 5.42 -14.60
C ILE A 29 2.28 5.39 -14.49
N GLU A 30 2.90 6.57 -14.64
CA GLU A 30 4.31 6.83 -14.34
C GLU A 30 4.52 7.21 -12.86
N PHE A 31 5.71 6.93 -12.34
CA PHE A 31 6.08 7.09 -10.93
C PHE A 31 5.89 8.55 -10.44
N GLN A 32 4.77 8.86 -9.81
CA GLN A 32 4.56 10.14 -9.14
C GLN A 32 5.08 10.02 -7.70
N THR A 33 6.41 10.17 -7.58
CA THR A 33 7.17 10.31 -6.33
C THR A 33 6.90 9.25 -5.26
N ALA A 34 7.79 8.26 -5.17
CA ALA A 34 7.95 7.48 -3.96
C ALA A 34 9.42 7.50 -3.55
N GLU A 35 9.69 8.08 -2.39
CA GLU A 35 11.00 7.97 -1.76
C GLU A 35 11.18 6.52 -1.30
N ILE A 36 12.20 5.83 -1.81
CA ILE A 36 12.58 4.50 -1.36
C ILE A 36 13.59 4.69 -0.24
N VAL A 37 13.19 4.38 0.99
CA VAL A 37 14.09 4.29 2.13
C VAL A 37 14.52 2.83 2.29
N ILE A 38 15.82 2.57 2.40
CA ILE A 38 16.36 1.22 2.54
C ILE A 38 16.85 1.00 3.98
N PRO A 39 16.05 0.37 4.87
CA PRO A 39 16.49 0.06 6.22
C PRO A 39 17.35 -1.22 6.24
N ASN A 40 18.56 -1.14 6.78
CA ASN A 40 19.49 -2.26 6.93
C ASN A 40 19.81 -2.51 8.41
N TRP A 41 19.20 -3.52 9.04
CA TRP A 41 19.42 -3.77 10.47
C TRP A 41 20.67 -4.63 10.76
N GLN A 42 21.09 -5.49 9.83
CA GLN A 42 22.08 -6.54 10.13
C GLN A 42 23.54 -6.18 9.81
N ARG A 43 23.80 -5.08 9.08
CA ARG A 43 25.17 -4.57 8.85
C ARG A 43 25.51 -3.28 9.61
N ASP A 44 24.53 -2.55 10.15
CA ASP A 44 24.73 -1.22 10.72
C ASP A 44 24.92 -1.23 12.25
N HIS A 45 25.69 -2.19 12.78
CA HIS A 45 26.17 -2.08 14.17
C HIS A 45 27.22 -0.97 14.36
N GLN A 46 27.73 -0.39 13.26
CA GLN A 46 28.60 0.77 13.31
C GLN A 46 28.24 1.73 12.18
N GLN A 47 27.61 2.85 12.55
CA GLN A 47 27.38 4.06 11.74
C GLN A 47 26.23 3.98 10.72
N ILE A 48 25.04 4.36 11.17
CA ILE A 48 24.01 4.91 10.27
C ILE A 48 24.61 6.19 9.64
N PRO A 49 24.80 6.30 8.31
CA PRO A 49 25.15 7.57 7.72
C PRO A 49 23.90 8.46 7.78
N PHE A 50 23.86 9.35 8.77
CA PHE A 50 22.86 10.43 8.87
C PHE A 50 23.08 11.53 7.82
N SER A 51 23.87 11.28 6.77
CA SER A 51 24.20 12.25 5.74
C SER A 51 23.56 11.90 4.40
N PHE A 52 22.56 12.69 4.02
CA PHE A 52 22.06 12.87 2.64
C PHE A 52 23.14 13.39 1.66
N ARG A 53 24.44 13.23 1.94
CA ARG A 53 25.53 13.92 1.22
C ARG A 53 26.78 13.11 0.91
N ASP A 54 26.97 11.89 1.40
CA ASP A 54 28.24 11.20 1.16
C ASP A 54 28.20 10.30 -0.09
N THR A 55 28.52 10.92 -1.22
CA THR A 55 28.96 10.29 -2.48
C THR A 55 30.34 9.62 -2.32
N ALA A 56 30.55 8.80 -1.28
CA ALA A 56 31.87 8.27 -0.94
C ALA A 56 31.86 6.86 -0.33
N VAL A 57 30.79 6.08 -0.52
CA VAL A 57 30.88 4.61 -0.45
C VAL A 57 30.79 4.13 -1.89
N GLY A 58 31.89 3.58 -2.39
CA GLY A 58 32.03 3.15 -3.77
C GLY A 58 30.85 2.31 -4.25
N GLU A 59 30.59 2.40 -5.55
CA GLU A 59 29.59 1.66 -6.33
C GLU A 59 29.81 0.13 -6.27
N ALA A 60 29.84 -0.46 -5.08
CA ALA A 60 29.35 -1.81 -4.96
C ALA A 60 27.87 -1.72 -5.35
N GLU A 61 27.53 -2.24 -6.53
CA GLU A 61 26.16 -2.37 -7.04
C GLU A 61 25.29 -2.97 -5.94
N LEU A 62 24.66 -2.11 -5.15
CA LEU A 62 23.73 -2.53 -4.12
C LEU A 62 22.53 -3.11 -4.89
N ASP A 63 22.38 -4.43 -4.81
CA ASP A 63 21.24 -5.12 -5.41
C ASP A 63 19.95 -4.67 -4.70
N LYS A 64 19.35 -3.61 -5.23
CA LYS A 64 18.13 -3.01 -4.70
C LYS A 64 16.97 -4.00 -4.65
N GLN A 65 17.02 -5.14 -5.33
CA GLN A 65 15.97 -6.17 -5.26
C GLN A 65 16.07 -7.00 -3.98
N LYS A 66 17.26 -7.10 -3.36
CA LYS A 66 17.51 -7.89 -2.15
C LYS A 66 17.44 -7.09 -0.85
N MET A 67 17.29 -5.78 -0.95
CA MET A 67 17.23 -4.90 0.23
C MET A 67 15.79 -4.63 0.64
N ASN A 68 15.59 -4.40 1.94
CA ASN A 68 14.31 -3.94 2.46
C ASN A 68 13.99 -2.55 1.88
N ARG A 69 12.70 -2.29 1.65
CA ARG A 69 12.24 -1.01 1.10
C ARG A 69 11.08 -0.50 1.93
N LEU A 70 11.15 0.77 2.30
CA LEU A 70 10.04 1.56 2.79
C LEU A 70 9.66 2.56 1.69
N ILE A 71 8.39 2.56 1.30
CA ILE A 71 7.85 3.37 0.21
C ILE A 71 6.85 4.33 0.82
N TRP A 72 7.10 5.63 0.71
CA TRP A 72 6.16 6.65 1.15
C TRP A 72 5.32 7.17 -0.03
N GLY A 73 3.99 7.04 0.07
CA GLY A 73 3.05 7.50 -0.95
C GLY A 73 1.70 6.76 -0.89
N ASP A 74 0.86 6.96 -1.90
CA ASP A 74 -0.36 6.16 -2.06
C ASP A 74 0.01 4.70 -2.39
N ASN A 75 -0.53 3.77 -1.61
CA ASN A 75 -0.22 2.35 -1.75
C ASN A 75 -0.68 1.75 -3.09
N LEU A 76 -1.72 2.29 -3.74
CA LEU A 76 -2.19 1.83 -5.03
C LEU A 76 -1.14 2.13 -6.10
N LEU A 77 -0.60 3.35 -6.09
CA LEU A 77 0.48 3.77 -6.98
C LEU A 77 1.76 2.98 -6.70
N ALA A 78 2.10 2.76 -5.42
CA ALA A 78 3.25 1.96 -5.03
C ALA A 78 3.15 0.52 -5.56
N MET A 79 1.98 -0.13 -5.45
CA MET A 79 1.79 -1.49 -5.96
C MET A 79 1.83 -1.58 -7.48
N GLN A 80 1.28 -0.58 -8.20
CA GLN A 80 1.39 -0.52 -9.66
C GLN A 80 2.85 -0.38 -10.10
N ALA A 81 3.60 0.49 -9.43
CA ALA A 81 5.03 0.64 -9.64
C ALA A 81 5.79 -0.67 -9.42
N LEU A 82 5.51 -1.41 -8.34
CA LEU A 82 6.11 -2.72 -8.11
C LEU A 82 5.85 -3.68 -9.28
N LEU A 83 4.62 -3.72 -9.81
CA LEU A 83 4.30 -4.52 -11.00
C LEU A 83 5.11 -4.07 -12.22
N ALA A 84 5.21 -2.77 -12.49
CA ALA A 84 5.99 -2.22 -13.60
C ALA A 84 7.49 -2.55 -13.49
N HIS A 85 8.03 -2.64 -12.27
CA HIS A 85 9.40 -3.06 -11.98
C HIS A 85 9.59 -4.58 -11.91
N GLY A 86 8.61 -5.36 -12.37
CA GLY A 86 8.72 -6.81 -12.52
C GLY A 86 8.60 -7.59 -11.22
N TYR A 87 7.84 -7.10 -10.24
CA TYR A 87 7.47 -7.84 -9.02
C TYR A 87 6.17 -8.67 -9.17
N GLU A 88 5.59 -8.73 -10.36
CA GLU A 88 4.44 -9.61 -10.64
C GLU A 88 4.81 -11.08 -10.34
N GLY A 89 4.00 -11.74 -9.52
CA GLY A 89 4.25 -13.13 -9.11
C GLY A 89 5.44 -13.35 -8.17
N LYS A 90 6.02 -12.29 -7.56
CA LYS A 90 7.26 -12.41 -6.76
C LYS A 90 7.07 -12.29 -5.25
N ILE A 91 5.91 -11.88 -4.76
CA ILE A 91 5.67 -11.67 -3.33
C ILE A 91 5.10 -12.95 -2.70
N ASN A 92 5.79 -13.51 -1.70
CA ASN A 92 5.32 -14.72 -1.02
C ASN A 92 4.24 -14.44 0.05
N LEU A 93 4.29 -13.27 0.68
CA LEU A 93 3.40 -12.91 1.78
C LEU A 93 3.02 -11.43 1.69
N ILE A 94 1.72 -11.15 1.79
CA ILE A 94 1.18 -9.81 1.97
C ILE A 94 0.41 -9.78 3.28
N TYR A 95 0.71 -8.80 4.14
CA TYR A 95 -0.07 -8.50 5.33
C TYR A 95 -0.62 -7.09 5.21
N ILE A 96 -1.93 -6.91 5.41
CA ILE A 96 -2.57 -5.61 5.44
C ILE A 96 -3.53 -5.48 6.61
N ASP A 97 -3.62 -4.27 7.12
CA ASP A 97 -4.56 -3.85 8.16
C ASP A 97 -5.31 -2.61 7.63
N PRO A 98 -6.30 -2.80 6.74
CA PRO A 98 -7.02 -1.69 6.14
C PRO A 98 -7.95 -1.02 7.18
N PRO A 99 -8.44 0.20 6.92
CA PRO A 99 -9.50 0.79 7.74
C PRO A 99 -10.71 -0.17 7.86
N PHE A 100 -11.39 -0.17 9.00
CA PHE A 100 -12.44 -1.15 9.34
C PHE A 100 -13.85 -0.65 9.02
N ALA A 101 -13.98 0.51 8.37
CA ALA A 101 -15.24 1.22 8.14
C ALA A 101 -15.98 1.55 9.46
N THR A 102 -15.25 1.95 10.50
CA THR A 102 -15.82 2.27 11.83
C THR A 102 -16.62 3.58 11.86
N SER A 103 -16.53 4.41 10.81
CA SER A 103 -17.10 5.76 10.76
C SER A 103 -16.44 6.76 11.72
N GLU A 104 -15.21 6.47 12.19
CA GLU A 104 -14.40 7.38 12.99
C GLU A 104 -13.06 7.68 12.31
N ASP A 105 -12.61 8.93 12.36
CA ASP A 105 -11.29 9.30 11.84
C ASP A 105 -10.21 9.09 12.91
N TYR A 106 -9.07 8.52 12.50
CA TYR A 106 -7.98 8.17 13.42
C TYR A 106 -6.84 9.20 13.32
N TYR A 107 -6.37 9.66 14.48
CA TYR A 107 -5.30 10.67 14.60
C TYR A 107 -4.14 10.11 15.42
N PHE A 108 -2.92 10.52 15.08
CA PHE A 108 -1.76 10.27 15.93
C PHE A 108 -1.29 11.56 16.60
N LYS A 109 -0.89 11.44 17.86
CA LYS A 109 -0.38 12.54 18.66
C LYS A 109 1.13 12.68 18.42
N LEU A 110 1.53 13.82 17.88
CA LEU A 110 2.95 14.18 17.77
C LEU A 110 3.40 14.84 19.08
N LYS A 111 4.36 14.22 19.77
CA LYS A 111 5.06 14.87 20.88
C LYS A 111 6.26 15.63 20.31
N LEU A 112 6.13 16.95 20.15
CA LEU A 112 7.29 17.80 19.90
C LEU A 112 7.90 18.25 21.24
N GLY A 113 9.17 17.92 21.47
CA GLY A 113 10.08 18.78 22.22
C GLY A 113 9.85 19.02 23.72
N GLY A 114 9.13 18.15 24.45
CA GLY A 114 9.19 18.10 25.93
C GLY A 114 8.64 19.30 26.71
N GLU A 115 8.18 20.37 26.06
CA GLU A 115 7.54 21.52 26.72
C GLU A 115 6.04 21.52 26.45
N GLU A 116 5.26 21.82 27.50
CA GLU A 116 3.81 21.88 27.46
C GLU A 116 3.33 23.08 26.65
N PHE A 117 3.18 22.91 25.33
CA PHE A 117 2.46 23.88 24.51
C PHE A 117 0.96 23.84 24.85
N THR A 118 0.45 24.96 25.35
CA THR A 118 -0.96 25.22 25.61
C THR A 118 -1.75 25.16 24.30
N LYS A 119 -2.35 24.00 24.06
CA LYS A 119 -3.56 23.73 23.26
C LYS A 119 -4.00 24.84 22.29
N GLU A 120 -3.47 24.81 21.09
CA GLU A 120 -4.28 25.03 19.88
C GLU A 120 -4.50 23.66 19.21
N PRO A 121 -5.76 23.22 19.00
CA PRO A 121 -6.09 21.82 18.69
C PRO A 121 -5.74 21.36 17.26
N SER A 122 -5.03 22.14 16.44
CA SER A 122 -4.75 21.78 15.04
C SER A 122 -3.32 21.34 14.75
N VAL A 123 -2.35 21.58 15.65
CA VAL A 123 -0.92 21.35 15.35
C VAL A 123 -0.39 20.03 15.95
N ILE A 124 -1.03 19.50 16.98
CA ILE A 124 -0.52 18.35 17.77
C ILE A 124 -1.09 17.00 17.29
N GLU A 125 -2.23 17.01 16.62
CA GLU A 125 -2.91 15.81 16.13
C GLU A 125 -2.88 15.79 14.60
N ARG A 126 -2.16 14.82 14.04
CA ARG A 126 -2.09 14.64 12.59
C ARG A 126 -2.98 13.45 12.21
N LEU A 127 -3.83 13.66 11.21
CA LEU A 127 -4.70 12.63 10.68
C LEU A 127 -3.85 11.45 10.20
N ALA A 128 -4.09 10.26 10.78
CA ALA A 128 -3.41 9.02 10.41
C ALA A 128 -4.09 8.44 9.17
N TYR A 129 -5.39 8.19 9.27
CA TYR A 129 -6.24 7.76 8.16
C TYR A 129 -7.69 8.12 8.44
N LYS A 130 -8.47 8.30 7.37
CA LYS A 130 -9.92 8.46 7.47
C LYS A 130 -10.56 7.09 7.42
N ASP A 131 -11.47 6.83 8.36
CA ASP A 131 -12.37 5.68 8.29
C ASP A 131 -13.84 6.13 8.17
N THR A 132 -14.02 7.38 7.72
CA THR A 132 -15.30 7.97 7.35
C THR A 132 -15.48 7.93 5.83
N TRP A 133 -16.58 7.32 5.39
CA TRP A 133 -16.83 7.00 3.98
C TRP A 133 -18.10 7.71 3.50
N ALA A 134 -17.94 8.87 2.85
CA ALA A 134 -19.09 9.70 2.43
C ALA A 134 -20.05 8.98 1.45
N GLY A 135 -19.53 8.06 0.64
CA GLY A 135 -20.33 7.20 -0.26
C GLY A 135 -20.75 5.87 0.39
N GLY A 136 -20.67 5.76 1.72
CA GLY A 136 -20.96 4.54 2.45
C GLY A 136 -20.04 3.38 2.05
N ILE A 137 -20.59 2.16 2.14
CA ILE A 137 -19.84 0.93 1.88
C ILE A 137 -19.28 0.85 0.44
N ASP A 138 -19.97 1.42 -0.54
CA ASP A 138 -19.52 1.43 -1.94
C ASP A 138 -18.20 2.18 -2.09
N SER A 139 -18.06 3.32 -1.42
CA SER A 139 -16.81 4.09 -1.43
C SER A 139 -15.65 3.38 -0.70
N TYR A 140 -15.96 2.61 0.34
CA TYR A 140 -14.98 1.73 1.00
C TYR A 140 -14.53 0.61 0.06
N LEU A 141 -15.47 -0.04 -0.62
CA LEU A 141 -15.20 -1.08 -1.61
C LEU A 141 -14.42 -0.54 -2.80
N ASP A 142 -14.69 0.69 -3.25
CA ASP A 142 -13.93 1.36 -4.31
C ASP A 142 -12.48 1.64 -3.91
N MET A 143 -12.23 1.90 -2.63
CA MET A 143 -10.87 2.01 -2.11
C MET A 143 -10.19 0.63 -2.06
N LEU A 144 -10.84 -0.39 -1.49
CA LEU A 144 -10.21 -1.67 -1.19
C LEU A 144 -10.06 -2.57 -2.43
N TYR A 145 -11.07 -2.61 -3.31
CA TYR A 145 -11.11 -3.51 -4.46
C TYR A 145 -9.91 -3.40 -5.41
N PRO A 146 -9.52 -2.21 -5.92
CA PRO A 146 -8.38 -2.10 -6.83
C PRO A 146 -7.07 -2.51 -6.15
N ARG A 147 -6.93 -2.24 -4.84
CA ARG A 147 -5.75 -2.62 -4.04
C ARG A 147 -5.60 -4.14 -3.95
N LEU A 148 -6.68 -4.85 -3.61
CA LEU A 148 -6.69 -6.31 -3.56
C LEU A 148 -6.42 -6.95 -4.93
N GLN A 149 -6.92 -6.36 -6.02
CA GLN A 149 -6.63 -6.83 -7.38
C GLN A 149 -5.14 -6.73 -7.71
N LEU A 150 -4.46 -5.65 -7.31
CA LEU A 150 -3.02 -5.50 -7.53
C LEU A 150 -2.21 -6.43 -6.62
N MET A 151 -2.57 -6.55 -5.35
CA MET A 151 -1.95 -7.49 -4.41
C MET A 151 -1.99 -8.92 -4.96
N LYS A 152 -3.13 -9.35 -5.49
CA LYS A 152 -3.27 -10.67 -6.14
C LYS A 152 -2.24 -10.89 -7.26
N ARG A 153 -1.95 -9.85 -8.05
CA ARG A 153 -0.97 -9.96 -9.14
C ARG A 153 0.47 -9.97 -8.65
N LEU A 154 0.75 -9.24 -7.58
CA LEU A 154 2.06 -9.23 -6.94
C LEU A 154 2.37 -10.57 -6.26
N LEU A 155 1.36 -11.26 -5.73
CA LEU A 155 1.52 -12.56 -5.08
C LEU A 155 2.07 -13.62 -6.04
N ALA A 156 3.04 -14.38 -5.56
CA ALA A 156 3.48 -15.63 -6.17
C ALA A 156 2.32 -16.62 -6.27
N GLU A 157 2.45 -17.64 -7.12
CA GLU A 157 1.44 -18.68 -7.31
C GLU A 157 1.04 -19.36 -5.99
N ASN A 158 1.99 -19.51 -5.07
CA ASN A 158 1.83 -20.13 -3.76
C ASN A 158 1.76 -19.08 -2.64
N GLY A 159 1.62 -17.80 -2.99
CA GLY A 159 1.66 -16.69 -2.06
C GLY A 159 0.40 -16.61 -1.19
N THR A 160 0.54 -16.01 -0.02
CA THR A 160 -0.57 -15.84 0.93
C THR A 160 -0.81 -14.37 1.25
N ILE A 161 -2.07 -14.02 1.48
CA ILE A 161 -2.48 -12.71 1.97
C ILE A 161 -3.23 -12.87 3.27
N TYR A 162 -2.87 -12.06 4.26
CA TYR A 162 -3.56 -11.93 5.52
C TYR A 162 -4.10 -10.51 5.62
N VAL A 163 -5.39 -10.40 5.90
CA VAL A 163 -6.12 -9.15 6.08
C VAL A 163 -6.65 -9.18 7.50
N HIS A 164 -6.40 -8.11 8.28
CA HIS A 164 -6.93 -8.01 9.63
C HIS A 164 -8.45 -7.84 9.62
#